data_AF-C4JK10-F1
#
_entry.id   AF-C4JK10-F1
#
_cell.length_a   1.000
_cell.length_b   1.000
_cell.length_c   1.000
_cell.angle_alpha   90.00
_cell.angle_beta   90.00
_cell.angle_gamma   90.00
#
_symmetry.space_group_name_H-M   'P 1'
#
loop_
_entity.id
_entity.type
_entity.pdbx_description
1 polymer ?
#
loop_
_entity_poly.entity_id
_entity_poly.type
_entity_poly.pdbx_seq_one_letter_code
_entity_poly.pdbx_strand_id
1 'polypeptide(L)'
;MVKERIYRFKPGSKRMQMREYFGLINSDCLHWQTTMFVSTEPMALSELVEISNVSSLVFLGVTTPHPGRPRNFDDRPISTVTDRVIKSWSERARAGKGFRYLRDMVLDRQSELTHNIFSYLDAFPALSVLVLSGCPHIDEEGILKAGAQYGWQASSLDPQYYSFESLKAGHIGKRGPKSLLDRFGSETTHDRLPTLYFHLGNTSLNSLSDQPDIYLFYRKPGSPSGKQEFTEKAANVLGADPPSRTGKSIRTLKVKASKEQDIVGLLAGFN
;
A
#
# COMPACT_ATOMS: atom_id res chain seq x y z
N MET A 1 5.05 -8.27 -28.00
CA MET A 1 5.08 -7.42 -26.78
C MET A 1 3.65 -7.21 -26.32
N VAL A 2 3.27 -7.76 -25.17
CA VAL A 2 1.95 -7.50 -24.57
C VAL A 2 1.99 -6.08 -24.01
N LYS A 3 1.09 -5.22 -24.48
CA LYS A 3 0.98 -3.85 -24.01
C LYS A 3 0.39 -3.88 -22.59
N GLU A 4 1.11 -3.41 -21.58
CA GLU A 4 0.58 -3.26 -20.22
C GLU A 4 -0.72 -2.46 -20.25
N ARG A 5 -1.80 -3.04 -19.73
CA ARG A 5 -3.12 -2.39 -19.66
C ARG A 5 -3.26 -1.73 -18.30
N ILE A 6 -2.88 -0.45 -18.25
CA ILE A 6 -2.90 0.37 -17.04
C ILE A 6 -4.07 1.36 -17.08
N TYR A 7 -4.92 1.29 -16.05
CA TYR A 7 -6.06 2.18 -15.84
C TYR A 7 -5.88 2.99 -14.57
N ARG A 8 -6.41 4.22 -14.54
CA ARG A 8 -6.25 5.13 -13.39
C ARG A 8 -7.59 5.76 -13.05
N PHE A 9 -7.99 5.62 -11.80
CA PHE A 9 -9.17 6.26 -11.23
C PHE A 9 -8.74 7.10 -10.03
N LYS A 10 -8.87 8.42 -10.16
CA LYS A 10 -8.37 9.38 -9.16
C LYS A 10 -9.42 10.43 -8.84
N PRO A 11 -10.50 10.06 -8.14
CA PRO A 11 -11.44 11.04 -7.62
C PRO A 11 -10.69 12.02 -6.70
N GLY A 12 -10.56 13.29 -7.12
CA GLY A 12 -9.82 14.30 -6.35
C GLY A 12 -10.39 14.55 -4.95
N SER A 13 -11.66 14.19 -4.73
CA SER A 13 -12.35 14.20 -3.45
C SER A 13 -13.34 13.04 -3.37
N LYS A 14 -13.80 12.70 -2.15
CA LYS A 14 -14.83 11.67 -1.94
C LYS A 14 -16.18 12.22 -2.37
N ARG A 15 -16.71 11.67 -3.47
CA ARG A 15 -18.01 12.06 -4.07
C ARG A 15 -19.13 11.05 -3.81
N MET A 16 -18.80 9.88 -3.28
CA MET A 16 -19.73 8.81 -2.92
C MET A 16 -19.23 8.03 -1.69
N GLN A 17 -20.05 7.14 -1.14
CA GLN A 17 -19.63 6.29 -0.01
C GLN A 17 -18.49 5.36 -0.44
N MET A 18 -17.59 5.01 0.49
CA MET A 18 -16.44 4.17 0.15
C MET A 18 -16.85 2.79 -0.38
N ARG A 19 -17.94 2.21 0.13
CA ARG A 19 -18.52 0.97 -0.38
C ARG A 19 -18.81 1.01 -1.89
N GLU A 20 -19.22 2.17 -2.41
CA GLU A 20 -19.52 2.34 -3.84
C GLU A 20 -18.22 2.37 -4.65
N TYR A 21 -17.20 3.10 -4.17
CA TYR A 21 -15.86 3.02 -4.74
C TYR A 21 -15.31 1.60 -4.74
N PHE A 22 -15.45 0.87 -3.64
CA PHE A 22 -14.97 -0.51 -3.51
C PHE A 22 -15.67 -1.44 -4.51
N GLY A 23 -16.98 -1.30 -4.71
CA GLY A 23 -17.71 -2.05 -5.74
C GLY A 23 -17.19 -1.81 -7.16
N LEU A 24 -16.77 -0.58 -7.47
CA LEU A 24 -16.27 -0.22 -8.80
C LEU A 24 -14.85 -0.74 -9.09
N ILE A 25 -14.00 -0.80 -8.07
CA ILE A 25 -12.60 -1.19 -8.23
C ILE A 25 -12.36 -2.68 -7.94
N ASN A 26 -13.35 -3.39 -7.43
CA ASN A 26 -13.27 -4.81 -7.12
C ASN A 26 -13.46 -5.67 -8.38
N SER A 27 -12.75 -6.79 -8.44
CA SER A 27 -12.87 -7.81 -9.48
C SER A 27 -12.96 -9.19 -8.85
N ASP A 28 -14.19 -9.72 -8.69
CA ASP A 28 -14.43 -10.98 -7.96
C ASP A 28 -13.67 -12.19 -8.54
N CYS A 29 -13.43 -12.20 -9.86
CA CYS A 29 -12.69 -13.24 -10.57
C CYS A 29 -11.25 -12.84 -10.95
N LEU A 30 -10.72 -11.77 -10.36
CA LEU A 30 -9.37 -11.24 -10.63
C LEU A 30 -9.11 -10.98 -12.13
N HIS A 31 -10.12 -10.47 -12.86
CA HIS A 31 -9.96 -10.06 -14.26
C HIS A 31 -9.00 -8.87 -14.42
N TRP A 32 -8.85 -8.09 -13.35
CA TRP A 32 -7.80 -7.09 -13.17
C TRP A 32 -7.33 -7.09 -11.72
N GLN A 33 -6.16 -6.50 -11.50
CA GLN A 33 -5.63 -6.25 -10.17
C GLN A 33 -5.80 -4.78 -9.78
N THR A 34 -5.99 -4.53 -8.49
CA THR A 34 -6.22 -3.18 -7.95
C THR A 34 -5.07 -2.76 -7.05
N THR A 35 -4.49 -1.61 -7.37
CA THR A 35 -3.55 -0.87 -6.51
C THR A 35 -4.28 0.31 -5.92
N MET A 36 -4.45 0.33 -4.60
CA MET A 36 -5.19 1.37 -3.89
C MET A 36 -4.24 2.27 -3.09
N PHE A 37 -4.43 3.58 -3.24
CA PHE A 37 -3.90 4.58 -2.32
C PHE A 37 -5.04 5.43 -1.78
N VAL A 38 -5.17 5.54 -0.46
CA VAL A 38 -6.23 6.34 0.17
C VAL A 38 -5.67 7.19 1.31
N SER A 39 -6.15 8.42 1.39
CA SER A 39 -6.07 9.21 2.62
C SER A 39 -7.19 8.77 3.56
N THR A 40 -6.94 8.78 4.87
CA THR A 40 -7.98 8.50 5.87
C THR A 40 -8.88 9.70 6.18
N GLU A 41 -8.47 10.93 5.80
CA GLU A 41 -9.23 12.19 6.01
C GLU A 41 -10.71 12.10 5.61
N PRO A 42 -11.07 11.56 4.43
CA PRO A 42 -12.46 11.48 3.99
C PRO A 42 -13.18 10.20 4.45
N MET A 43 -12.56 9.36 5.28
CA MET A 43 -13.04 8.01 5.61
C MET A 43 -13.49 7.88 7.07
N ALA A 44 -14.61 7.19 7.26
CA ALA A 44 -15.00 6.68 8.57
C ALA A 44 -14.22 5.38 8.90
N LEU A 45 -14.13 5.05 10.19
CA LEU A 45 -13.45 3.83 10.64
C LEU A 45 -14.05 2.56 10.03
N SER A 46 -15.38 2.48 9.91
CA SER A 46 -16.05 1.34 9.27
C SER A 46 -15.64 1.19 7.80
N GLU A 47 -15.45 2.29 7.08
CA GLU A 47 -15.00 2.29 5.69
C GLU A 47 -13.55 1.82 5.55
N LEU A 48 -12.69 2.06 6.55
CA LEU A 48 -11.33 1.49 6.58
C LEU A 48 -11.38 -0.04 6.72
N VAL A 49 -12.24 -0.56 7.60
CA VAL A 49 -12.45 -2.01 7.75
C VAL A 49 -12.94 -2.63 6.44
N GLU A 50 -13.83 -1.94 5.73
CA GLU A 50 -14.41 -2.36 4.46
C GLU A 50 -13.42 -2.43 3.28
N ILE A 51 -12.22 -1.85 3.36
CA ILE A 51 -11.19 -1.98 2.30
C ILE A 51 -10.92 -3.45 1.98
N SER A 52 -10.98 -4.32 2.99
CA SER A 52 -10.81 -5.77 2.85
C SER A 52 -11.85 -6.45 1.95
N ASN A 53 -12.94 -5.77 1.58
CA ASN A 53 -13.92 -6.25 0.58
C ASN A 53 -13.38 -6.24 -0.85
N VAL A 54 -12.32 -5.46 -1.14
CA VAL A 54 -11.75 -5.39 -2.48
C VAL A 54 -10.91 -6.65 -2.71
N SER A 55 -11.55 -7.67 -3.29
CA SER A 55 -10.96 -9.00 -3.48
C SER A 55 -9.75 -9.00 -4.41
N SER A 56 -9.73 -8.11 -5.41
CA SER A 56 -8.65 -7.96 -6.39
C SER A 56 -7.47 -7.09 -5.92
N LEU A 57 -7.44 -6.71 -4.63
CA LEU A 57 -6.43 -5.80 -4.11
C LEU A 57 -5.07 -6.48 -3.97
N VAL A 58 -4.06 -5.94 -4.65
CA VAL A 58 -2.66 -6.43 -4.60
C VAL A 58 -1.73 -5.49 -3.83
N PHE A 59 -2.07 -4.21 -3.79
CA PHE A 59 -1.33 -3.18 -3.08
C PHE A 59 -2.29 -2.26 -2.31
N LEU A 60 -1.96 -1.95 -1.07
CA LEU A 60 -2.69 -1.00 -0.23
C LEU A 60 -1.74 0.04 0.38
N GLY A 61 -1.96 1.30 0.05
CA GLY A 61 -1.30 2.44 0.67
C GLY A 61 -2.32 3.29 1.43
N VAL A 62 -2.13 3.45 2.74
CA VAL A 62 -2.99 4.29 3.59
C VAL A 62 -2.15 5.38 4.24
N THR A 63 -2.62 6.62 4.15
CA THR A 63 -1.95 7.76 4.79
C THR A 63 -2.93 8.56 5.63
N THR A 64 -2.49 8.99 6.80
CA THR A 64 -3.24 9.94 7.64
C THR A 64 -2.64 11.33 7.47
N PRO A 65 -3.46 12.38 7.28
CA PRO A 65 -2.95 13.76 7.24
C PRO A 65 -2.18 14.15 8.49
N HIS A 66 -1.22 15.07 8.33
CA HIS A 66 -0.44 15.59 9.45
C HIS A 66 -1.35 16.38 10.42
N PRO A 67 -1.19 16.25 11.75
CA PRO A 67 -2.05 16.89 12.76
C PRO A 67 -2.17 18.42 12.64
N GLY A 68 -1.14 19.08 12.10
CA GLY A 68 -1.10 20.54 11.88
C GLY A 68 -1.71 21.05 10.58
N ARG A 69 -2.31 20.18 9.75
CA ARG A 69 -2.91 20.60 8.48
C ARG A 69 -4.34 21.13 8.70
N PRO A 70 -4.71 22.30 8.14
CA PRO A 70 -6.10 22.76 8.16
C PRO A 70 -6.98 21.71 7.50
N ARG A 71 -7.99 21.24 8.24
CA ARG A 71 -8.92 20.21 7.79
C ARG A 71 -9.88 20.82 6.79
N ASN A 72 -10.06 20.16 5.64
CA ASN A 72 -11.05 20.57 4.64
C ASN A 72 -12.45 19.97 4.90
N PHE A 73 -12.52 19.02 5.84
CA PHE A 73 -13.74 18.31 6.22
C PHE A 73 -14.12 18.69 7.65
N ASP A 74 -15.43 18.67 7.94
CA ASP A 74 -16.06 18.90 9.25
C ASP A 74 -15.19 18.44 10.44
N ASP A 75 -15.38 19.04 11.62
CA ASP A 75 -14.71 18.78 12.92
C ASP A 75 -14.69 17.31 13.41
N ARG A 76 -15.13 16.36 12.58
CA ARG A 76 -15.04 14.93 12.82
C ARG A 76 -13.59 14.50 13.07
N PRO A 77 -13.38 13.57 14.02
CA PRO A 77 -12.06 12.98 14.22
C PRO A 77 -11.65 12.22 12.97
N ILE A 78 -10.39 12.42 12.56
CA ILE A 78 -9.78 11.69 11.45
C ILE A 78 -9.65 10.23 11.87
N SER A 79 -10.21 9.32 11.07
CA SER A 79 -10.01 7.89 11.30
C SER A 79 -8.56 7.51 11.00
N THR A 80 -8.00 6.56 11.75
CA THR A 80 -6.67 6.00 11.49
C THR A 80 -6.74 4.49 11.42
N VAL A 81 -5.77 3.88 10.75
CA VAL A 81 -5.55 2.44 10.82
C VAL A 81 -4.94 2.14 12.18
N THR A 82 -5.68 1.44 13.01
CA THR A 82 -5.26 1.00 14.34
C THR A 82 -5.02 -0.51 14.35
N ASP A 83 -4.42 -1.04 15.41
CA ASP A 83 -4.28 -2.49 15.60
C ASP A 83 -5.64 -3.22 15.49
N ARG A 84 -6.74 -2.57 15.90
CA ARG A 84 -8.10 -3.13 15.76
C ARG A 84 -8.53 -3.25 14.31
N VAL A 85 -8.18 -2.28 13.46
CA VAL A 85 -8.44 -2.34 12.01
C VAL A 85 -7.66 -3.48 11.38
N ILE A 86 -6.36 -3.59 11.69
CA ILE A 86 -5.52 -4.70 11.20
C ILE A 86 -6.06 -6.05 11.69
N LYS A 87 -6.49 -6.14 12.95
CA LYS A 87 -7.12 -7.34 13.51
C LYS A 87 -8.39 -7.70 12.73
N SER A 88 -9.31 -6.76 12.50
CA SER A 88 -10.52 -7.01 11.70
C SER A 88 -10.19 -7.45 10.27
N TRP A 89 -9.19 -6.85 9.63
CA TRP A 89 -8.69 -7.31 8.33
C TRP A 89 -8.15 -8.75 8.40
N SER A 90 -7.42 -9.10 9.47
CA SER A 90 -6.88 -10.44 9.67
C SER A 90 -7.97 -11.49 9.87
N GLU A 91 -9.02 -11.18 10.62
CA GLU A 91 -10.18 -12.06 10.84
C GLU A 91 -10.88 -12.37 9.51
N ARG A 92 -11.03 -11.33 8.68
CA ARG A 92 -11.60 -11.48 7.34
C ARG A 92 -10.72 -12.27 6.40
N ALA A 93 -9.41 -12.06 6.44
CA ALA A 93 -8.46 -12.81 5.64
C ALA A 93 -8.45 -14.30 6.03
N ARG A 94 -8.45 -14.61 7.34
CA ARG A 94 -8.59 -15.99 7.85
C ARG A 94 -9.89 -16.66 7.40
N ALA A 95 -10.99 -15.90 7.32
CA ALA A 95 -12.26 -16.38 6.81
C ALA A 95 -12.29 -16.54 5.27
N GLY A 96 -11.20 -16.23 4.55
CA GLY A 96 -11.13 -16.24 3.09
C GLY A 96 -11.92 -15.11 2.42
N LYS A 97 -12.33 -14.08 3.18
CA LYS A 97 -13.23 -13.00 2.76
C LYS A 97 -12.53 -11.65 2.59
N GLY A 98 -11.20 -11.61 2.57
CA GLY A 98 -10.45 -10.38 2.33
C GLY A 98 -8.96 -10.62 2.10
N PHE A 99 -8.33 -9.69 1.38
CA PHE A 99 -6.87 -9.63 1.18
C PHE A 99 -6.19 -10.94 0.75
N ARG A 100 -6.89 -11.75 -0.05
CA ARG A 100 -6.34 -12.99 -0.62
C ARG A 100 -5.10 -12.73 -1.48
N TYR A 101 -5.07 -11.62 -2.20
CA TYR A 101 -4.00 -11.27 -3.15
C TYR A 101 -3.16 -10.07 -2.71
N LEU A 102 -3.35 -9.55 -1.48
CA LEU A 102 -2.61 -8.40 -1.00
C LEU A 102 -1.14 -8.79 -0.76
N ARG A 103 -0.22 -8.16 -1.49
CA ARG A 103 1.23 -8.43 -1.45
C ARG A 103 2.01 -7.37 -0.70
N ASP A 104 1.58 -6.13 -0.89
CA ASP A 104 2.32 -4.96 -0.43
C ASP A 104 1.37 -4.03 0.34
N MET A 105 1.78 -3.66 1.55
CA MET A 105 1.05 -2.73 2.41
C MET A 105 1.97 -1.59 2.84
N VAL A 106 1.52 -0.35 2.68
CA VAL A 106 2.25 0.84 3.12
C VAL A 106 1.34 1.66 4.03
N LEU A 107 1.73 1.83 5.28
CA LEU A 107 0.99 2.55 6.30
C LEU A 107 1.79 3.78 6.73
N ASP A 108 1.25 4.96 6.45
CA ASP A 108 1.91 6.24 6.70
C ASP A 108 1.14 7.06 7.74
N ARG A 109 1.85 7.49 8.78
CA ARG A 109 1.37 8.34 9.87
C ARG A 109 0.20 7.74 10.63
N GLN A 110 0.26 6.45 10.89
CA GLN A 110 -0.74 5.76 11.69
C GLN A 110 -0.34 5.84 13.17
N SER A 111 -0.88 6.83 13.89
CA SER A 111 -0.49 7.12 15.28
C SER A 111 -0.75 5.95 16.22
N GLU A 112 -1.88 5.26 16.06
CA GLU A 112 -2.37 4.23 16.97
C GLU A 112 -1.88 2.80 16.64
N LEU A 113 -0.86 2.66 15.79
CA LEU A 113 -0.27 1.35 15.50
C LEU A 113 0.80 1.01 16.51
N THR A 114 0.81 -0.25 16.94
CA THR A 114 1.84 -0.80 17.83
C THR A 114 2.51 -2.02 17.20
N HIS A 115 3.49 -2.61 17.88
CA HIS A 115 4.11 -3.87 17.45
C HIS A 115 3.12 -5.04 17.33
N ASN A 116 1.92 -4.95 17.92
CA ASN A 116 0.95 -6.05 17.91
C ASN A 116 0.46 -6.38 16.50
N ILE A 117 0.60 -5.46 15.54
CA ILE A 117 0.22 -5.69 14.15
C ILE A 117 0.81 -6.98 13.59
N PHE A 118 2.06 -7.32 13.93
CA PHE A 118 2.75 -8.49 13.38
C PHE A 118 2.02 -9.79 13.70
N SER A 119 1.37 -9.88 14.86
CA SER A 119 0.54 -11.04 15.25
C SER A 119 -0.70 -11.27 14.38
N TYR A 120 -1.10 -10.24 13.63
CA TYR A 120 -2.24 -10.26 12.72
C TYR A 120 -1.82 -10.49 11.27
N LEU A 121 -0.57 -10.18 10.91
CA LEU A 121 -0.13 -10.19 9.50
C LEU A 121 -0.04 -11.60 8.90
N ASP A 122 0.10 -12.64 9.72
CA ASP A 122 0.13 -14.04 9.25
C ASP A 122 -1.19 -14.51 8.64
N ALA A 123 -2.27 -13.77 8.89
CA ALA A 123 -3.55 -14.02 8.23
C ALA A 123 -3.55 -13.67 6.73
N PHE A 124 -2.59 -12.87 6.24
CA PHE A 124 -2.53 -12.41 4.86
C PHE A 124 -1.61 -13.34 4.05
N PRO A 125 -2.17 -14.25 3.23
CA PRO A 125 -1.40 -15.35 2.64
C PRO A 125 -0.38 -14.88 1.59
N ALA A 126 -0.68 -13.79 0.89
CA ALA A 126 0.17 -13.24 -0.16
C ALA A 126 1.07 -12.09 0.30
N LEU A 127 0.92 -11.61 1.54
CA LEU A 127 1.61 -10.41 2.01
C LEU A 127 3.11 -10.69 2.20
N SER A 128 3.92 -10.00 1.41
CA SER A 128 5.37 -10.09 1.39
C SER A 128 6.06 -8.81 1.84
N VAL A 129 5.44 -7.65 1.66
CA VAL A 129 6.04 -6.35 1.99
C VAL A 129 5.11 -5.55 2.89
N LEU A 130 5.66 -5.06 3.99
CA LEU A 130 5.05 -4.03 4.82
C LEU A 130 6.03 -2.85 4.92
N VAL A 131 5.53 -1.64 4.72
CA VAL A 131 6.25 -0.42 5.04
C VAL A 131 5.47 0.41 6.04
N LEU A 132 6.14 0.82 7.11
CA LEU A 132 5.64 1.74 8.11
C LEU A 132 6.41 3.05 7.97
N SER A 133 5.71 4.17 7.90
CA SER A 133 6.30 5.50 7.77
C SER A 133 5.64 6.42 8.80
N GLY A 134 6.43 7.05 9.67
CA GLY A 134 5.93 8.08 10.59
C GLY A 134 4.92 7.61 11.63
N CYS A 135 5.09 6.38 12.13
CA CYS A 135 4.25 5.83 13.20
C CYS A 135 4.92 6.10 14.57
N PRO A 136 4.44 7.08 15.36
CA PRO A 136 5.14 7.60 16.55
C PRO A 136 5.17 6.66 17.77
N HIS A 137 4.24 5.71 17.91
CA HIS A 137 4.23 4.76 19.02
C HIS A 137 5.11 3.53 18.79
N ILE A 138 6.05 3.67 17.87
CA ILE A 138 6.91 2.62 17.39
C ILE A 138 8.35 3.10 17.55
N ASP A 139 9.04 2.63 18.59
CA ASP A 139 10.49 2.82 18.70
C ASP A 139 11.20 1.91 17.68
N GLU A 140 12.28 2.42 17.07
CA GLU A 140 13.00 1.73 15.99
C GLU A 140 13.44 0.31 16.41
N GLU A 141 14.11 0.21 17.55
CA GLU A 141 14.65 -1.07 18.00
C GLU A 141 13.53 -2.08 18.31
N GLY A 142 12.47 -1.63 18.98
CA GLY A 142 11.31 -2.44 19.30
C GLY A 142 10.60 -2.99 18.06
N ILE A 143 10.43 -2.18 17.01
CA ILE A 143 9.68 -2.62 15.82
C ILE A 143 10.47 -3.55 14.92
N LEU A 144 11.77 -3.29 14.76
CA LEU A 144 12.63 -4.17 13.97
C LEU A 144 12.73 -5.54 14.65
N LYS A 145 12.89 -5.57 15.99
CA LYS A 145 12.86 -6.82 16.78
C LYS A 145 11.51 -7.50 16.71
N ALA A 146 10.41 -6.78 16.86
CA ALA A 146 9.08 -7.35 16.77
C ALA A 146 8.85 -7.99 15.40
N GLY A 147 9.14 -7.29 14.30
CA GLY A 147 9.03 -7.86 12.96
C GLY A 147 9.85 -9.15 12.81
N ALA A 148 11.11 -9.14 13.26
CA ALA A 148 11.99 -10.31 13.22
C ALA A 148 11.44 -11.51 14.01
N GLN A 149 10.82 -11.30 15.17
CA GLN A 149 10.18 -12.36 15.96
C GLN A 149 9.04 -13.07 15.22
N TYR A 150 8.39 -12.37 14.27
CA TYR A 150 7.34 -12.93 13.41
C TYR A 150 7.88 -13.37 12.03
N GLY A 151 9.20 -13.50 11.87
CA GLY A 151 9.83 -14.00 10.65
C GLY A 151 9.99 -12.97 9.53
N TRP A 152 9.87 -11.67 9.84
CA TRP A 152 10.12 -10.61 8.88
C TRP A 152 11.60 -10.21 8.85
N GLN A 153 12.15 -10.04 7.66
CA GLN A 153 13.39 -9.31 7.46
C GLN A 153 13.09 -7.81 7.59
N ALA A 154 13.61 -7.19 8.64
CA ALA A 154 13.32 -5.81 9.00
C ALA A 154 14.53 -4.91 8.72
N SER A 155 14.29 -3.70 8.20
CA SER A 155 15.32 -2.70 7.94
C SER A 155 14.74 -1.29 8.07
N SER A 156 15.51 -0.34 8.58
CA SER A 156 15.21 1.09 8.43
C SER A 156 15.70 1.59 7.07
N LEU A 157 14.95 2.51 6.48
CA LEU A 157 15.25 3.16 5.22
C LEU A 157 15.60 4.62 5.47
N ASP A 158 16.68 5.08 4.85
CA ASP A 158 17.11 6.47 4.97
C ASP A 158 16.08 7.43 4.33
N PRO A 159 15.47 8.34 5.11
CA PRO A 159 14.47 9.28 4.62
C PRO A 159 14.99 10.22 3.52
N GLN A 160 16.31 10.43 3.43
CA GLN A 160 16.92 11.24 2.35
C GLN A 160 16.70 10.64 0.97
N TYR A 161 16.59 9.31 0.88
CA TYR A 161 16.42 8.58 -0.37
C TYR A 161 15.01 8.02 -0.55
N TYR A 162 14.30 7.79 0.54
CA TYR A 162 12.99 7.15 0.55
C TYR A 162 11.93 8.03 1.21
N SER A 163 10.75 8.04 0.60
CA SER A 163 9.56 8.70 1.12
C SER A 163 8.34 7.84 0.81
N PHE A 164 7.25 8.07 1.52
CA PHE A 164 5.95 7.45 1.18
C PHE A 164 5.57 7.69 -0.29
N GLU A 165 5.84 8.89 -0.82
CA GLU A 165 5.57 9.22 -2.23
C GLU A 165 6.50 8.47 -3.20
N SER A 166 7.77 8.24 -2.86
CA SER A 166 8.67 7.46 -3.73
C SER A 166 8.29 5.98 -3.74
N LEU A 167 7.87 5.43 -2.60
CA LEU A 167 7.36 4.06 -2.48
C LEU A 167 6.07 3.89 -3.29
N LYS A 168 5.14 4.83 -3.12
CA LYS A 168 3.91 4.94 -3.92
C LYS A 168 4.20 5.06 -5.42
N ALA A 169 5.18 5.85 -5.81
CA ALA A 169 5.57 6.02 -7.21
C ALA A 169 6.13 4.73 -7.82
N GLY A 170 6.84 3.92 -7.03
CA GLY A 170 7.33 2.58 -7.41
C GLY A 170 6.18 1.67 -7.87
N HIS A 171 5.09 1.60 -7.09
CA HIS A 171 3.92 0.76 -7.44
C HIS A 171 3.11 1.28 -8.62
N ILE A 172 3.12 2.59 -8.90
CA ILE A 172 2.35 3.22 -10.00
C ILE A 172 3.08 3.10 -11.37
N GLY A 173 4.21 2.39 -11.43
CA GLY A 173 5.01 2.22 -12.65
C GLY A 173 5.66 3.52 -13.14
N LYS A 174 5.65 4.58 -12.33
CA LYS A 174 6.40 5.81 -12.59
C LYS A 174 7.83 5.64 -12.07
N ARG A 175 8.76 6.52 -12.47
CA ARG A 175 10.16 6.56 -12.02
C ARG A 175 10.29 6.85 -10.52
N GLY A 176 9.75 6.00 -9.66
CA GLY A 176 10.24 5.80 -8.29
C GLY A 176 11.38 4.77 -8.32
N PRO A 177 12.04 4.49 -7.18
CA PRO A 177 12.97 3.37 -7.08
C PRO A 177 12.18 2.07 -7.25
N LYS A 178 11.92 1.68 -8.52
CA LYS A 178 11.44 0.33 -8.90
C LYS A 178 12.27 -0.75 -8.21
N SER A 179 13.55 -0.44 -7.98
CA SER A 179 14.53 -1.31 -7.36
C SER A 179 14.22 -1.74 -5.94
N LEU A 180 13.41 -1.04 -5.14
CA LEU A 180 13.22 -1.43 -3.74
C LEU A 180 12.38 -2.71 -3.65
N LEU A 181 11.22 -2.72 -4.31
CA LEU A 181 10.30 -3.86 -4.30
C LEU A 181 10.76 -5.00 -5.22
N ASP A 182 11.44 -4.65 -6.32
CA ASP A 182 12.11 -5.64 -7.19
C ASP A 182 13.27 -6.34 -6.46
N ARG A 183 14.04 -5.63 -5.61
CA ARG A 183 15.15 -6.23 -4.82
C ARG A 183 14.65 -7.18 -3.74
N PHE A 184 13.50 -6.89 -3.14
CA PHE A 184 12.88 -7.77 -2.16
C PHE A 184 11.91 -8.75 -2.81
N GLY A 185 12.03 -9.06 -4.11
CA GLY A 185 11.37 -10.21 -4.71
C GLY A 185 9.84 -10.17 -4.64
N SER A 186 9.21 -8.98 -4.63
CA SER A 186 7.81 -8.86 -5.03
C SER A 186 7.76 -9.06 -6.54
N GLU A 187 7.98 -10.29 -6.99
CA GLU A 187 7.72 -10.65 -8.37
C GLU A 187 6.25 -10.32 -8.63
N THR A 188 6.01 -9.36 -9.53
CA THR A 188 4.70 -9.06 -10.09
C THR A 188 4.30 -10.23 -10.99
N THR A 189 4.12 -11.42 -10.42
CA THR A 189 3.70 -12.67 -11.10
C THR A 189 2.34 -12.56 -11.79
N HIS A 190 1.70 -11.38 -11.76
CA HIS A 190 0.50 -11.03 -12.52
C HIS A 190 0.74 -9.93 -13.56
N ASP A 191 1.97 -9.78 -14.07
CA ASP A 191 2.34 -8.92 -15.23
C ASP A 191 1.45 -9.08 -16.48
N ARG A 192 0.59 -10.10 -16.50
CA ARG A 192 -0.38 -10.35 -17.58
C ARG A 192 -1.77 -9.76 -17.33
N LEU A 193 -2.11 -9.40 -16.09
CA LEU A 193 -3.42 -8.83 -15.76
C LEU A 193 -3.41 -7.30 -15.91
N PRO A 194 -4.51 -6.71 -16.40
CA PRO A 194 -4.70 -5.27 -16.34
C PRO A 194 -4.60 -4.75 -14.90
N THR A 195 -4.04 -3.56 -14.73
CA THR A 195 -3.89 -2.92 -13.41
C THR A 195 -4.74 -1.68 -13.32
N LEU A 196 -5.61 -1.62 -12.30
CA LEU A 196 -6.37 -0.45 -11.93
C LEU A 196 -5.70 0.27 -10.75
N TYR A 197 -5.27 1.50 -10.99
CA TYR A 197 -4.75 2.39 -9.95
C TYR A 197 -5.86 3.27 -9.41
N PHE A 198 -6.27 3.03 -8.18
CA PHE A 198 -7.22 3.86 -7.44
C PHE A 198 -6.49 4.81 -6.48
N HIS A 199 -6.85 6.09 -6.50
CA HIS A 199 -6.31 7.09 -5.57
C HIS A 199 -7.44 7.99 -5.06
N LEU A 200 -7.66 8.03 -3.76
CA LEU A 200 -8.59 8.96 -3.13
C LEU A 200 -7.93 9.83 -2.06
N GLY A 201 -8.19 11.14 -2.12
CA GLY A 201 -7.71 12.12 -1.14
C GLY A 201 -6.39 12.78 -1.53
N ASN A 202 -6.04 13.85 -0.81
CA ASN A 202 -4.80 14.58 -1.06
C ASN A 202 -3.65 13.94 -0.27
N THR A 203 -2.60 13.57 -1.00
CA THR A 203 -1.39 12.93 -0.48
C THR A 203 -0.19 13.89 -0.42
N SER A 204 -0.36 15.14 -0.85
CA SER A 204 0.72 16.13 -0.93
C SER A 204 1.24 16.52 0.47
N LEU A 205 2.41 15.99 0.79
CA LEU A 205 3.30 16.47 1.85
C LEU A 205 4.15 17.61 1.28
N ASN A 206 3.78 18.86 1.54
CA ASN A 206 4.61 20.02 1.19
C ASN A 206 5.38 20.59 2.40
N SER A 207 5.56 19.81 3.47
CA SER A 207 6.48 20.19 4.55
C SER A 207 7.75 19.38 4.43
N LEU A 208 8.81 20.01 3.91
CA LEU A 208 10.16 19.46 3.79
C LEU A 208 10.87 19.28 5.14
N SER A 209 10.28 19.70 6.25
CA SER A 209 10.96 19.73 7.57
C SER A 209 10.68 18.54 8.48
N ASP A 210 9.81 17.62 8.08
CA ASP A 210 9.41 16.46 8.90
C ASP A 210 9.35 15.21 8.01
N GLN A 211 10.53 14.70 7.65
CA GLN A 211 10.62 13.42 6.98
C GLN A 211 10.58 12.33 8.06
N PRO A 212 9.51 11.53 8.11
CA PRO A 212 9.40 10.51 9.13
C PRO A 212 10.38 9.36 8.90
N ASP A 213 10.72 8.65 9.98
CA ASP A 213 11.39 7.36 9.88
C ASP A 213 10.56 6.37 9.07
N ILE A 214 11.25 5.55 8.28
CA ILE A 214 10.64 4.56 7.40
C ILE A 214 11.22 3.19 7.73
N TYR A 215 10.34 2.24 8.02
CA TYR A 215 10.68 0.86 8.33
C TYR A 215 10.11 -0.07 7.28
N LEU A 216 10.97 -0.89 6.69
CA LEU A 216 10.63 -1.90 5.70
C LEU A 216 10.71 -3.29 6.33
N PHE A 217 9.66 -4.06 6.10
CA PHE A 217 9.56 -5.46 6.48
C PHE A 217 9.29 -6.30 5.25
N TYR A 218 10.09 -7.34 5.07
CA TYR A 218 9.95 -8.28 3.96
C TYR A 218 9.86 -9.73 4.46
N ARG A 219 9.03 -10.55 3.80
CA ARG A 219 9.02 -12.01 3.96
C ARG A 219 8.62 -12.71 2.68
N LYS A 220 8.98 -13.99 2.56
CA LYS A 220 8.47 -14.84 1.48
C LYS A 220 6.98 -15.17 1.72
N PRO A 221 6.11 -15.04 0.71
CA PRO A 221 4.72 -15.47 0.82
C PRO A 221 4.61 -16.92 1.29
N GLY A 222 3.68 -17.19 2.20
CA GLY A 222 3.43 -18.54 2.73
C GLY A 222 4.49 -19.08 3.70
N SER A 223 5.50 -18.29 4.09
CA SER A 223 6.41 -18.67 5.19
C SER A 223 5.64 -18.61 6.51
N PRO A 224 5.45 -19.73 7.24
CA PRO A 224 4.82 -19.68 8.55
C PRO A 224 5.70 -18.90 9.53
N SER A 225 5.07 -18.06 10.34
CA SER A 225 5.68 -17.41 11.50
C SER A 225 5.99 -18.47 12.57
N GLY A 226 7.12 -19.16 12.44
CA GLY A 226 7.69 -19.85 13.59
C GLY A 226 8.15 -18.77 14.58
N LYS A 227 7.65 -18.78 15.82
CA LYS A 227 8.28 -18.03 16.91
C LYS A 227 9.70 -18.57 17.04
N GLN A 228 10.67 -17.94 16.36
CA GLN A 228 12.05 -18.38 16.43
C GLN A 228 12.65 -17.85 17.74
N GLU A 229 13.11 -18.77 18.58
CA GLU A 229 14.00 -18.43 19.69
C GLU A 229 15.25 -17.75 19.14
N PHE A 230 15.54 -16.58 19.69
CA PHE A 230 16.65 -15.72 19.30
C PHE A 230 17.98 -16.48 19.38
N THR A 231 18.70 -16.57 18.26
CA THR A 231 20.15 -16.65 18.28
C THR A 231 20.68 -15.42 17.54
N GLU A 232 21.39 -14.56 18.27
CA GLU A 232 21.98 -13.33 17.77
C GLU A 232 22.92 -13.61 16.59
N LYS A 233 22.50 -13.25 15.37
CA LYS A 233 23.41 -12.87 14.29
C LYS A 233 22.82 -11.70 13.52
N ALA A 234 23.11 -10.50 14.00
CA ALA A 234 22.96 -9.27 13.22
C ALA A 234 23.93 -9.34 12.03
N ALA A 235 23.40 -9.39 10.81
CA ALA A 235 24.19 -9.24 9.59
C ALA A 235 24.05 -7.79 9.10
N ASN A 236 25.10 -7.01 9.33
CA ASN A 236 25.38 -5.76 8.61
C ASN A 236 25.50 -6.05 7.10
N VAL A 237 24.67 -5.44 6.25
CA VAL A 237 24.92 -5.41 4.80
C VAL A 237 24.44 -4.09 4.16
N LEU A 238 25.44 -3.22 3.96
CA LEU A 238 25.72 -2.35 2.81
C LEU A 238 24.82 -1.14 2.46
N GLY A 239 25.51 0.03 2.44
CA GLY A 239 25.05 1.28 1.84
C GLY A 239 24.85 1.19 0.33
N ALA A 240 23.94 2.02 -0.18
CA ALA A 240 23.51 2.04 -1.57
C ALA A 240 23.91 3.35 -2.25
N ASP A 241 24.65 3.26 -3.35
CA ASP A 241 24.96 4.38 -4.24
C ASP A 241 23.74 4.79 -5.11
N PRO A 242 23.61 6.09 -5.48
CA PRO A 242 22.43 6.61 -6.19
C PRO A 242 22.44 6.33 -7.72
N PRO A 243 21.27 6.13 -8.36
CA PRO A 243 21.18 5.80 -9.78
C PRO A 243 21.15 7.02 -10.73
N SER A 244 21.91 6.92 -11.81
CA SER A 244 22.06 7.91 -12.90
C SER A 244 20.88 7.94 -13.89
N ARG A 245 20.54 9.14 -14.41
CA ARG A 245 19.39 9.42 -15.30
C ARG A 245 19.76 9.43 -16.79
N THR A 246 18.98 8.77 -17.66
CA THR A 246 18.83 9.17 -19.09
C THR A 246 17.50 8.76 -19.74
N GLY A 247 16.84 9.74 -20.40
CA GLY A 247 15.94 9.66 -21.59
C GLY A 247 14.55 9.00 -21.45
N LYS A 248 13.51 9.24 -22.26
CA LYS A 248 13.06 10.30 -23.20
C LYS A 248 11.52 10.10 -23.35
N SER A 249 10.76 11.15 -23.68
CA SER A 249 9.28 11.20 -23.73
C SER A 249 8.70 10.74 -25.08
N ILE A 250 7.62 9.96 -25.10
CA ILE A 250 6.80 9.70 -26.31
C ILE A 250 5.29 9.71 -25.96
N ARG A 251 4.53 10.50 -26.73
CA ARG A 251 3.05 10.61 -26.72
C ARG A 251 2.43 9.66 -27.75
N THR A 252 1.24 9.11 -27.47
CA THR A 252 0.25 8.62 -28.48
C THR A 252 -1.08 8.31 -27.76
N LEU A 253 -2.23 8.88 -28.14
CA LEU A 253 -3.14 8.71 -29.31
C LEU A 253 -4.30 7.73 -29.04
N LYS A 254 -5.50 8.20 -29.43
CA LYS A 254 -6.86 7.66 -29.22
C LYS A 254 -7.14 6.40 -30.08
N VAL A 255 -8.13 5.58 -29.69
CA VAL A 255 -9.25 5.07 -30.54
C VAL A 255 -10.13 4.06 -29.75
N LYS A 256 -11.40 3.99 -30.16
CA LYS A 256 -12.60 3.31 -29.62
C LYS A 256 -12.73 1.79 -29.91
N ALA A 257 -13.21 1.10 -28.87
CA ALA A 257 -14.34 0.15 -28.73
C ALA A 257 -14.48 -1.14 -29.57
N SER A 258 -14.82 -2.24 -28.85
CA SER A 258 -15.84 -3.25 -29.23
C SER A 258 -16.18 -4.20 -28.04
N LYS A 259 -17.47 -4.28 -27.68
CA LYS A 259 -18.21 -5.34 -26.95
C LYS A 259 -17.43 -6.30 -26.02
N GLU A 260 -17.04 -5.77 -24.89
CA GLU A 260 -17.00 -6.31 -23.52
C GLU A 260 -16.95 -5.01 -22.69
N GLN A 261 -17.52 -4.92 -21.50
CA GLN A 261 -17.42 -3.67 -20.72
C GLN A 261 -15.95 -3.48 -20.33
N ASP A 262 -15.19 -2.85 -21.23
CA ASP A 262 -13.84 -2.38 -21.01
C ASP A 262 -13.89 -1.59 -19.71
N ILE A 263 -12.95 -1.81 -18.81
CA ILE A 263 -12.80 -1.01 -17.61
C ILE A 263 -12.72 0.48 -17.97
N VAL A 264 -12.35 0.84 -19.20
CA VAL A 264 -12.55 2.19 -19.77
C VAL A 264 -14.02 2.61 -19.82
N GLY A 265 -14.94 1.75 -20.28
CA GLY A 265 -16.37 2.02 -20.32
C GLY A 265 -17.01 2.12 -18.92
N LEU A 266 -16.56 1.29 -17.97
CA LEU A 266 -16.90 1.45 -16.56
C LEU A 266 -16.37 2.78 -16.04
N LEU A 267 -15.09 3.12 -16.28
CA LEU A 267 -14.47 4.35 -15.80
C LEU A 267 -14.88 5.62 -16.56
N ALA A 268 -15.42 5.52 -17.77
CA ALA A 268 -15.78 6.66 -18.62
C ALA A 268 -17.02 7.41 -18.13
N GLY A 269 -17.88 6.77 -17.32
CA GLY A 269 -19.03 7.42 -16.69
C GLY A 269 -18.66 8.39 -15.56
N PHE A 270 -17.37 8.54 -15.24
CA PHE A 270 -16.90 9.29 -14.07
C PHE A 270 -16.12 10.58 -14.40
N ASN A 271 -15.98 10.94 -15.69
CA ASN A 271 -15.43 12.24 -16.13
C ASN A 271 -16.53 13.29 -16.27
#